data_AF-A0A356TRH7-F1
#
_entry.id   AF-A0A356TRH7-F1
#
_cell.length_a   1.000
_cell.length_b   1.000
_cell.length_c   1.000
_cell.angle_alpha   90.00
_cell.angle_beta   90.00
_cell.angle_gamma   90.00
#
_symmetry.space_group_name_H-M   'P 1'
#
loop_
_entity.id
_entity.type
_entity.pdbx_description
1 polymer ?
#
loop_
_entity_poly.entity_id
_entity_poly.type
_entity_poly.pdbx_seq_one_letter_code
_entity_poly.pdbx_strand_id
1 'polypeptide(L)'
;TALGGAGQFRYELPDTVAEIATASGVPAEGTWAIGIEGYERSASGETYSGPNRIAYLPVTDTTAVPRREVVEVTRCNTCHEELRMHGGPRSDPMYCAMCHNGNTDTIGRMPLPAPGDTAETASVSFARMIHRVHTGHDGESDYTLWSFSGSPVTFDELHYPADRRDCARCHVSEESHDLPLSDVVIPARTRRVDAAGGVISTFLLPPETSACVGCHDSPASFAHAETMTAAMGAEACATCHASGSAFGVEEVHARPEYAFRP
;
A
#
# COMPACT_ATOMS: atom_id res chain seq x y z
N THR A 1 -14.05 22.04 -24.54
CA THR A 1 -13.76 23.46 -24.88
C THR A 1 -12.31 23.73 -24.57
N ALA A 2 -11.50 24.16 -25.55
CA ALA A 2 -10.08 24.43 -25.35
C ALA A 2 -9.92 25.51 -24.26
N LEU A 3 -9.24 25.18 -23.16
CA LEU A 3 -8.73 26.19 -22.24
C LEU A 3 -7.51 26.80 -22.93
N GLY A 4 -7.57 28.11 -23.18
CA GLY A 4 -6.89 28.78 -24.29
C GLY A 4 -5.41 29.10 -24.05
N GLY A 5 -4.56 28.10 -23.89
CA GLY A 5 -3.11 28.24 -23.85
C GLY A 5 -2.38 26.93 -24.13
N ALA A 6 -1.14 27.02 -24.63
CA ALA A 6 -0.27 25.85 -24.81
C ALA A 6 -0.03 25.14 -23.47
N GLY A 7 -0.12 23.81 -23.46
CA GLY A 7 0.09 22.98 -22.26
C GLY A 7 -1.10 22.89 -21.30
N GLN A 8 -2.28 23.42 -21.66
CA GLN A 8 -3.52 23.23 -20.90
C GLN A 8 -4.38 22.13 -21.49
N PHE A 9 -4.83 21.22 -20.64
CA PHE A 9 -5.68 20.10 -21.02
C PHE A 9 -6.94 20.09 -20.16
N ARG A 10 -8.08 19.77 -20.78
CA ARG A 10 -9.32 19.45 -20.08
C ARG A 10 -9.66 18.01 -20.41
N TYR A 11 -9.82 17.21 -19.36
CA TYR A 11 -10.34 15.86 -19.46
C TYR A 11 -11.72 15.84 -18.79
N GLU A 12 -12.68 15.21 -19.46
CA GLU A 12 -14.02 14.99 -18.95
C GLU A 12 -14.18 13.47 -18.81
N LEU A 13 -14.40 13.01 -17.57
CA LEU A 13 -14.66 11.60 -17.31
C LEU A 13 -15.95 11.20 -18.06
N PRO A 14 -15.98 10.02 -18.69
CA PRO A 14 -17.16 9.57 -19.44
C PRO A 14 -18.36 9.30 -18.52
N ASP A 15 -18.09 8.90 -17.28
CA ASP A 15 -19.08 8.53 -16.28
C ASP A 15 -19.20 9.61 -15.21
N THR A 16 -20.42 9.82 -14.72
CA THR A 16 -20.70 10.65 -13.56
C THR A 16 -20.24 9.98 -12.27
N VAL A 17 -20.10 10.77 -11.19
CA VAL A 17 -19.79 10.26 -9.84
C VAL A 17 -20.79 9.18 -9.42
N ALA A 18 -22.08 9.36 -9.72
CA ALA A 18 -23.12 8.40 -9.37
C ALA A 18 -22.99 7.06 -10.14
N GLU A 19 -22.60 7.12 -11.41
CA GLU A 19 -22.35 5.93 -12.23
C GLU A 19 -21.11 5.18 -11.74
N ILE A 20 -20.01 5.88 -11.45
CA ILE A 20 -18.79 5.29 -10.89
C ILE A 20 -19.06 4.64 -9.53
N ALA A 21 -19.82 5.32 -8.66
CA ALA A 21 -20.22 4.82 -7.35
C ALA A 21 -21.00 3.51 -7.47
N THR A 22 -22.00 3.50 -8.36
CA THR A 22 -22.82 2.31 -8.64
C THR A 22 -21.98 1.16 -9.19
N ALA A 23 -21.13 1.43 -10.18
CA ALA A 23 -20.29 0.40 -10.81
C ALA A 23 -19.25 -0.20 -9.84
N SER A 24 -18.74 0.63 -8.93
CA SER A 24 -17.71 0.22 -7.95
C SER A 24 -18.29 -0.31 -6.65
N GLY A 25 -19.61 -0.21 -6.45
CA GLY A 25 -20.27 -0.61 -5.20
C GLY A 25 -19.87 0.25 -4.00
N VAL A 26 -19.47 1.50 -4.22
CA VAL A 26 -19.10 2.45 -3.15
C VAL A 26 -20.11 3.60 -3.10
N PRO A 27 -20.44 4.16 -1.92
CA PRO A 27 -21.32 5.31 -1.83
C PRO A 27 -20.74 6.53 -2.56
N ALA A 28 -21.60 7.31 -3.22
CA ALA A 28 -21.27 8.62 -3.79
C ALA A 28 -21.24 9.68 -2.68
N GLU A 29 -20.37 9.51 -1.68
CA GLU A 29 -20.31 10.35 -0.48
C GLU A 29 -18.86 10.74 -0.14
N GLY A 30 -18.73 11.76 0.71
CA GLY A 30 -17.47 12.27 1.25
C GLY A 30 -16.66 13.07 0.23
N THR A 31 -15.33 12.91 0.32
CA THR A 31 -14.35 13.43 -0.61
C THR A 31 -13.81 12.31 -1.49
N TRP A 32 -13.79 12.52 -2.80
CA TRP A 32 -13.16 11.62 -3.76
C TRP A 32 -11.80 12.17 -4.19
N ALA A 33 -10.87 11.27 -4.53
CA ALA A 33 -9.58 11.63 -5.10
C ALA A 33 -9.50 11.15 -6.57
N ILE A 34 -9.05 12.02 -7.46
CA ILE A 34 -8.84 11.75 -8.88
C ILE A 34 -7.34 11.86 -9.16
N GLY A 35 -6.74 10.76 -9.58
CA GLY A 35 -5.34 10.69 -9.95
C GLY A 35 -5.17 10.68 -11.47
N ILE A 36 -4.20 11.43 -11.98
CA ILE A 36 -3.84 11.47 -13.40
C ILE A 36 -2.38 11.06 -13.55
N GLU A 37 -2.14 10.08 -14.42
CA GLU A 37 -0.82 9.75 -14.96
C GLU A 37 -0.78 10.09 -16.45
N GLY A 38 0.36 10.62 -16.91
CA GLY A 38 0.58 10.96 -18.31
C GLY A 38 2.01 10.67 -18.69
N TYR A 39 2.21 10.01 -19.82
CA TYR A 39 3.54 9.71 -20.33
C TYR A 39 3.56 9.67 -21.85
N GLU A 40 4.73 9.96 -22.41
CA GLU A 40 5.06 9.72 -23.81
C GLU A 40 6.08 8.59 -23.87
N ARG A 41 5.96 7.73 -24.90
CA ARG A 41 6.99 6.74 -25.22
C ARG A 41 7.71 7.15 -26.49
N SER A 42 9.02 7.30 -26.41
CA SER A 42 9.84 7.57 -27.58
C SER A 42 9.87 6.36 -28.52
N ALA A 43 10.30 6.60 -29.76
CA ALA A 43 10.57 5.54 -30.72
C ALA A 43 11.67 4.57 -30.24
N SER A 44 12.57 5.00 -29.35
CA SER A 44 13.60 4.14 -28.72
C SER A 44 13.08 3.35 -27.52
N GLY A 45 11.81 3.49 -27.14
CA GLY A 45 11.19 2.78 -26.01
C GLY A 45 11.36 3.47 -24.66
N GLU A 46 11.96 4.66 -24.62
CA GLU A 46 12.10 5.45 -23.40
C GLU A 46 10.74 6.04 -23.00
N THR A 47 10.41 5.99 -21.71
CA THR A 47 9.17 6.57 -21.18
C THR A 47 9.47 7.90 -20.51
N TYR A 48 8.91 8.99 -21.05
CA TYR A 48 8.93 10.31 -20.43
C TYR A 48 7.61 10.53 -19.70
N SER A 49 7.68 10.63 -18.38
CA SER A 49 6.50 10.71 -17.54
C SER A 49 6.32 12.11 -16.97
N GLY A 50 5.10 12.63 -17.02
CA GLY A 50 4.72 13.77 -16.20
C GLY A 50 4.57 13.34 -14.74
N PRO A 51 4.61 14.30 -13.80
CA PRO A 51 4.33 14.01 -12.40
C PRO A 51 2.90 13.48 -12.25
N ASN A 52 2.71 12.50 -11.36
CA ASN A 52 1.35 12.11 -10.98
C ASN A 52 0.65 13.31 -10.34
N ARG A 53 -0.58 13.60 -10.77
CA ARG A 53 -1.39 14.69 -10.21
C ARG A 53 -2.60 14.11 -9.52
N ILE A 54 -2.85 14.53 -8.29
CA ILE A 54 -4.02 14.13 -7.51
C ILE A 54 -4.84 15.38 -7.22
N ALA A 55 -6.12 15.32 -7.55
CA ALA A 55 -7.11 16.33 -7.22
C ALA A 55 -8.15 15.73 -6.29
N TYR A 56 -8.67 16.54 -5.35
CA TYR A 56 -9.71 16.13 -4.43
C TYR A 56 -11.02 16.85 -4.78
N LEU A 57 -12.11 16.09 -4.84
CA LEU A 57 -13.45 16.56 -5.19
C LEU A 57 -14.38 16.37 -3.99
N PRO A 58 -15.04 17.43 -3.48
CA PRO A 58 -16.10 17.25 -2.51
C PRO A 58 -17.33 16.68 -3.23
N VAL A 59 -17.72 15.46 -2.90
CA VAL A 59 -18.95 14.84 -3.44
C VAL A 59 -20.14 15.24 -2.59
N THR A 60 -20.06 14.97 -1.27
CA THR A 60 -21.04 15.45 -0.30
C THR A 60 -20.43 16.32 0.80
N ASP A 61 -19.10 16.31 0.95
CA ASP A 61 -18.40 17.19 1.88
C ASP A 61 -18.57 18.65 1.48
N THR A 62 -18.56 19.57 2.45
CA THR A 62 -18.59 21.00 2.17
C THR A 62 -17.32 21.48 1.47
N THR A 63 -16.20 20.83 1.77
CA THR A 63 -14.86 21.13 1.26
C THR A 63 -14.11 19.82 1.07
N ALA A 64 -13.37 19.69 -0.03
CA ALA A 64 -12.58 18.50 -0.28
C ALA A 64 -11.49 18.34 0.80
N VAL A 65 -11.40 17.14 1.38
CA VAL A 65 -10.39 16.77 2.37
C VAL A 65 -9.30 15.92 1.71
N PRO A 66 -8.03 16.36 1.69
CA PRO A 66 -6.94 15.54 1.19
C PRO A 66 -6.78 14.23 1.96
N ARG A 67 -6.29 13.18 1.29
CA ARG A 67 -5.91 11.94 1.96
C ARG A 67 -4.74 12.23 2.91
N ARG A 68 -4.78 11.62 4.10
CA ARG A 68 -3.67 11.68 5.08
C ARG A 68 -2.34 11.33 4.41
N GLU A 69 -1.31 12.12 4.69
CA GLU A 69 0.05 11.88 4.24
C GLU A 69 0.78 11.03 5.28
N VAL A 70 1.35 9.90 4.85
CA VAL A 70 2.06 8.95 5.73
C VAL A 70 3.53 8.86 5.35
N VAL A 71 3.82 8.95 4.05
CA VAL A 71 5.13 8.91 3.43
C VAL A 71 5.17 9.95 2.31
N GLU A 72 6.37 10.42 1.98
CA GLU A 72 6.61 11.39 0.90
C GLU A 72 7.68 10.86 -0.08
N VAL A 73 7.58 11.24 -1.36
CA VAL A 73 8.48 10.71 -2.41
C VAL A 73 9.94 11.08 -2.20
N THR A 74 10.23 12.22 -1.57
CA THR A 74 11.59 12.70 -1.28
C THR A 74 12.33 11.72 -0.36
N ARG A 75 11.65 11.11 0.61
CA ARG A 75 12.21 10.07 1.46
C ARG A 75 12.50 8.79 0.68
N CYS A 76 11.61 8.37 -0.22
CA CYS A 76 11.86 7.24 -1.12
C CYS A 76 13.11 7.49 -2.00
N ASN A 77 13.22 8.68 -2.56
CA ASN A 77 14.30 9.08 -3.47
C ASN A 77 15.66 9.24 -2.78
N THR A 78 15.72 9.16 -1.45
CA THR A 78 17.01 9.06 -0.73
C THR A 78 17.78 7.80 -1.15
N CYS A 79 17.06 6.73 -1.53
CA CYS A 79 17.65 5.49 -2.04
C CYS A 79 17.33 5.24 -3.52
N HIS A 80 16.17 5.69 -4.01
CA HIS A 80 15.71 5.35 -5.36
C HIS A 80 16.20 6.29 -6.47
N GLU A 81 16.95 7.36 -6.14
CA GLU A 81 17.30 8.49 -7.02
C GLU A 81 16.05 9.20 -7.57
N GLU A 82 15.31 8.50 -8.43
CA GLU A 82 13.98 8.82 -8.92
C GLU A 82 13.10 7.56 -8.89
N LEU A 83 12.17 7.49 -7.95
CA LEU A 83 11.22 6.38 -7.85
C LEU A 83 10.32 6.35 -9.09
N ARG A 84 10.42 5.29 -9.89
CA ARG A 84 9.60 5.11 -11.10
C ARG A 84 9.14 3.67 -11.23
N MET A 85 7.83 3.46 -11.06
CA MET A 85 7.22 2.13 -11.05
C MET A 85 6.33 1.91 -12.28
N HIS A 86 6.01 0.64 -12.52
CA HIS A 86 5.15 0.20 -13.62
C HIS A 86 5.60 0.66 -15.02
N GLY A 87 6.93 0.65 -15.25
CA GLY A 87 7.52 1.07 -16.52
C GLY A 87 7.72 2.57 -16.66
N GLY A 88 7.67 3.34 -15.57
CA GLY A 88 8.05 4.76 -15.57
C GLY A 88 7.06 5.75 -14.95
N PRO A 89 5.74 5.66 -15.21
CA PRO A 89 4.83 6.79 -14.99
C PRO A 89 4.33 6.98 -13.56
N ARG A 90 4.69 6.09 -12.63
CA ARG A 90 4.17 6.11 -11.26
C ARG A 90 5.31 6.35 -10.29
N SER A 91 5.34 7.55 -9.72
CA SER A 91 6.42 8.03 -8.86
C SER A 91 5.93 8.63 -7.54
N ASP A 92 4.65 8.96 -7.42
CA ASP A 92 4.08 9.53 -6.20
C ASP A 92 3.45 8.44 -5.30
N PRO A 93 3.89 8.28 -4.04
CA PRO A 93 3.31 7.30 -3.12
C PRO A 93 1.82 7.51 -2.84
N MET A 94 1.33 8.75 -2.89
CA MET A 94 -0.11 9.04 -2.75
C MET A 94 -0.90 8.53 -3.95
N TYR A 95 -0.28 8.54 -5.14
CA TYR A 95 -0.85 7.95 -6.35
C TYR A 95 -0.82 6.43 -6.28
N CYS A 96 0.30 5.85 -5.80
CA CYS A 96 0.41 4.41 -5.56
C CYS A 96 -0.72 3.90 -4.66
N ALA A 97 -1.01 4.60 -3.56
CA ALA A 97 -2.04 4.22 -2.59
C ALA A 97 -3.47 4.20 -3.15
N MET A 98 -3.74 4.83 -4.30
CA MET A 98 -5.05 4.77 -4.95
C MET A 98 -5.33 3.35 -5.47
N CYS A 99 -4.31 2.66 -6.00
CA CYS A 99 -4.41 1.30 -6.53
C CYS A 99 -3.94 0.25 -5.51
N HIS A 100 -2.88 0.55 -4.76
CA HIS A 100 -2.33 -0.29 -3.70
C HIS A 100 -3.07 -0.05 -2.38
N ASN A 101 -4.36 -0.33 -2.36
CA ASN A 101 -5.21 -0.18 -1.19
C ASN A 101 -5.54 -1.55 -0.56
N GLY A 102 -6.14 -1.54 0.63
CA GLY A 102 -6.53 -2.78 1.35
C GLY A 102 -7.51 -3.66 0.58
N ASN A 103 -8.26 -3.08 -0.36
CA ASN A 103 -9.20 -3.79 -1.23
C ASN A 103 -8.57 -4.31 -2.52
N THR A 104 -7.25 -4.48 -2.60
CA THR A 104 -6.59 -4.97 -3.82
C THR A 104 -5.61 -6.09 -3.48
N ASP A 105 -5.61 -7.13 -4.31
CA ASP A 105 -4.71 -8.28 -4.20
C ASP A 105 -4.33 -8.77 -5.62
N THR A 106 -3.63 -9.89 -5.71
CA THR A 106 -3.10 -10.43 -6.98
C THR A 106 -4.08 -11.30 -7.76
N ILE A 107 -5.38 -11.27 -7.45
CA ILE A 107 -6.37 -12.03 -8.22
C ILE A 107 -6.27 -11.69 -9.71
N GLY A 108 -6.43 -12.69 -10.56
CA GLY A 108 -6.37 -12.53 -12.01
C GLY A 108 -4.96 -12.25 -12.57
N ARG A 109 -3.94 -12.13 -11.72
CA ARG A 109 -2.53 -12.04 -12.13
C ARG A 109 -1.72 -13.28 -11.77
N MET A 110 -2.08 -13.94 -10.67
CA MET A 110 -1.46 -15.20 -10.26
C MET A 110 -1.95 -16.40 -11.09
N PRO A 111 -1.14 -17.46 -11.26
CA PRO A 111 -1.58 -18.69 -11.90
C PRO A 111 -2.68 -19.36 -11.06
N LEU A 112 -3.60 -20.05 -11.74
CA LEU A 112 -4.58 -20.89 -11.07
C LEU A 112 -3.91 -22.16 -10.52
N PRO A 113 -4.32 -22.66 -9.35
CA PRO A 113 -3.82 -23.91 -8.81
C PRO A 113 -4.25 -25.11 -9.67
N ALA A 114 -3.61 -26.27 -9.45
CA ALA A 114 -3.98 -27.50 -10.13
C ALA A 114 -5.39 -27.99 -9.67
N PRO A 115 -6.08 -28.81 -10.48
CA PRO A 115 -7.38 -29.36 -10.10
C PRO A 115 -7.33 -30.12 -8.76
N GLY A 116 -8.17 -29.69 -7.80
CA GLY A 116 -8.19 -30.24 -6.44
C GLY A 116 -7.42 -29.42 -5.41
N ASP A 117 -6.58 -28.48 -5.86
CA ASP A 117 -5.80 -27.59 -4.99
C ASP A 117 -6.46 -26.22 -4.84
N THR A 118 -5.96 -25.44 -3.89
CA THR A 118 -6.31 -24.03 -3.69
C THR A 118 -5.05 -23.18 -3.61
N ALA A 119 -5.15 -21.91 -4.01
CA ALA A 119 -4.07 -20.93 -3.86
C ALA A 119 -4.58 -19.67 -3.16
N GLU A 120 -3.67 -18.94 -2.52
CA GLU A 120 -3.97 -17.65 -1.90
C GLU A 120 -3.42 -16.49 -2.72
N THR A 121 -4.22 -15.44 -2.87
CA THR A 121 -3.75 -14.17 -3.42
C THR A 121 -2.82 -13.47 -2.43
N ALA A 122 -1.88 -12.69 -2.93
CA ALA A 122 -1.13 -11.77 -2.09
C ALA A 122 -1.82 -10.40 -2.09
N SER A 123 -2.10 -9.85 -0.91
CA SER A 123 -2.57 -8.48 -0.79
C SER A 123 -1.53 -7.51 -1.33
N VAL A 124 -1.97 -6.49 -2.06
CA VAL A 124 -1.11 -5.39 -2.53
C VAL A 124 -1.39 -4.09 -1.79
N SER A 125 -2.00 -4.17 -0.60
CA SER A 125 -2.13 -3.04 0.32
C SER A 125 -0.77 -2.34 0.49
N PHE A 126 -0.73 -1.02 0.32
CA PHE A 126 0.52 -0.27 0.29
C PHE A 126 1.37 -0.47 1.55
N ALA A 127 0.74 -0.45 2.73
CA ALA A 127 1.44 -0.64 4.00
C ALA A 127 2.13 -2.02 4.05
N ARG A 128 1.38 -3.09 3.77
CA ARG A 128 1.94 -4.45 3.73
C ARG A 128 3.00 -4.59 2.66
N MET A 129 2.68 -4.19 1.43
CA MET A 129 3.54 -4.40 0.27
C MET A 129 4.88 -3.71 0.43
N ILE A 130 4.89 -2.43 0.81
CA ILE A 130 6.14 -1.67 0.94
C ILE A 130 7.01 -2.25 2.04
N HIS A 131 6.43 -2.63 3.19
CA HIS A 131 7.18 -3.31 4.24
C HIS A 131 7.74 -4.65 3.78
N ARG A 132 6.97 -5.50 3.09
CA ARG A 132 7.46 -6.80 2.59
C ARG A 132 8.59 -6.64 1.57
N VAL A 133 8.45 -5.72 0.63
CA VAL A 133 9.47 -5.45 -0.40
C VAL A 133 10.79 -4.99 0.22
N HIS A 134 10.73 -4.10 1.23
CA HIS A 134 11.93 -3.60 1.90
C HIS A 134 12.41 -4.54 3.02
N THR A 135 11.58 -5.49 3.47
CA THR A 135 12.03 -6.60 4.31
C THR A 135 12.92 -7.53 3.49
N GLY A 136 12.50 -7.82 2.26
CA GLY A 136 13.28 -8.53 1.25
C GLY A 136 13.93 -9.81 1.80
N HIS A 137 15.25 -9.92 1.63
CA HIS A 137 16.06 -11.06 2.05
C HIS A 137 15.93 -11.46 3.52
N ASP A 138 15.71 -10.51 4.42
CA ASP A 138 15.62 -10.80 5.84
C ASP A 138 14.20 -11.24 6.28
N GLY A 139 13.28 -11.48 5.33
CA GLY A 139 11.95 -12.03 5.62
C GLY A 139 12.00 -13.55 5.89
N GLU A 140 11.13 -14.04 6.77
CA GLU A 140 11.05 -15.47 7.12
C GLU A 140 10.08 -16.28 6.24
N SER A 141 9.18 -15.60 5.54
CA SER A 141 8.15 -16.19 4.69
C SER A 141 8.27 -15.68 3.26
N ASP A 142 7.79 -16.48 2.30
CA ASP A 142 7.78 -16.08 0.89
C ASP A 142 6.82 -14.89 0.68
N TYR A 143 7.19 -13.98 -0.22
CA TYR A 143 6.28 -12.94 -0.71
C TYR A 143 6.40 -12.75 -2.21
N THR A 144 5.48 -13.39 -2.92
CA THR A 144 5.39 -13.28 -4.37
C THR A 144 4.24 -12.36 -4.76
N LEU A 145 4.55 -11.40 -5.63
CA LEU A 145 3.57 -10.66 -6.41
C LEU A 145 3.58 -11.14 -7.85
N TRP A 146 2.63 -10.66 -8.65
CA TRP A 146 2.53 -11.03 -10.06
C TRP A 146 2.44 -9.79 -10.95
N SER A 147 3.27 -9.79 -11.98
CA SER A 147 3.30 -8.74 -13.00
C SER A 147 1.99 -8.72 -13.81
N PHE A 148 1.84 -7.71 -14.66
CA PHE A 148 0.70 -7.67 -15.61
C PHE A 148 0.72 -8.80 -16.64
N SER A 149 1.88 -9.40 -16.91
CA SER A 149 2.02 -10.56 -17.79
C SER A 149 1.84 -11.89 -17.07
N GLY A 150 1.48 -11.87 -15.77
CA GLY A 150 1.34 -13.06 -14.93
C GLY A 150 2.67 -13.69 -14.50
N SER A 151 3.79 -12.99 -14.69
CA SER A 151 5.10 -13.46 -14.27
C SER A 151 5.28 -13.21 -12.76
N PRO A 152 5.85 -14.18 -12.00
CA PRO A 152 6.11 -13.98 -10.59
C PRO A 152 7.18 -12.90 -10.38
N VAL A 153 7.01 -12.12 -9.33
CA VAL A 153 7.95 -11.10 -8.85
C VAL A 153 8.20 -11.39 -7.37
N THR A 154 9.41 -11.79 -7.04
CA THR A 154 9.86 -12.06 -5.67
C THR A 154 10.79 -10.94 -5.20
N PHE A 155 11.00 -10.87 -3.89
CA PHE A 155 11.81 -9.82 -3.27
C PHE A 155 12.90 -10.37 -2.34
N ASP A 156 13.09 -11.69 -2.31
CA ASP A 156 13.97 -12.39 -1.37
C ASP A 156 15.47 -12.13 -1.63
N GLU A 157 15.80 -11.54 -2.78
CA GLU A 157 17.16 -11.08 -3.12
C GLU A 157 17.37 -9.59 -2.84
N LEU A 158 16.32 -8.86 -2.44
CA LEU A 158 16.44 -7.44 -2.10
C LEU A 158 17.01 -7.28 -0.70
N HIS A 159 18.14 -6.57 -0.60
CA HIS A 159 18.72 -6.17 0.67
C HIS A 159 18.45 -4.69 0.93
N TYR A 160 17.75 -4.40 2.03
CA TYR A 160 17.56 -3.01 2.45
C TYR A 160 18.91 -2.39 2.82
N PRO A 161 19.31 -1.26 2.21
CA PRO A 161 20.66 -0.72 2.36
C PRO A 161 20.89 0.00 3.69
N ALA A 162 19.86 0.11 4.52
CA ALA A 162 19.89 0.80 5.80
C ALA A 162 19.32 -0.09 6.90
N ASP A 163 19.23 0.44 8.12
CA ASP A 163 18.55 -0.25 9.20
C ASP A 163 17.02 -0.02 9.06
N ARG A 164 16.26 -1.12 9.00
CA ARG A 164 14.80 -1.15 8.83
C ARG A 164 14.00 -0.64 10.04
N ARG A 165 14.65 -0.53 11.20
CA ARG A 165 14.08 0.07 12.41
C ARG A 165 13.94 1.60 12.33
N ASP A 166 14.32 2.22 11.20
CA ASP A 166 14.24 3.67 11.01
C ASP A 166 12.92 3.99 10.35
N CYS A 167 11.88 4.11 11.15
CA CYS A 167 10.59 4.47 10.61
C CYS A 167 10.69 5.81 9.86
N ALA A 168 11.48 6.76 10.38
CA ALA A 168 11.69 8.08 9.79
C ALA A 168 12.46 8.04 8.45
N ARG A 169 13.05 6.92 8.03
CA ARG A 169 13.56 6.84 6.64
C ARG A 169 12.46 6.88 5.59
N CYS A 170 11.22 6.55 5.95
CA CYS A 170 10.07 6.56 5.03
C CYS A 170 8.89 7.40 5.57
N HIS A 171 8.59 7.27 6.85
CA HIS A 171 7.44 7.90 7.50
C HIS A 171 7.68 9.38 7.79
N VAL A 172 6.69 10.23 7.50
CA VAL A 172 6.80 11.69 7.62
C VAL A 172 6.80 12.20 9.06
N SER A 173 6.24 11.45 10.01
CA SER A 173 6.11 11.80 11.42
C SER A 173 5.95 10.55 12.29
N GLU A 174 6.08 10.71 13.61
CA GLU A 174 5.81 9.64 14.59
C GLU A 174 4.36 9.15 14.49
N GLU A 175 3.41 10.07 14.43
CA GLU A 175 1.98 9.76 14.22
C GLU A 175 1.73 8.89 12.98
N SER A 176 2.57 8.96 11.95
CA SER A 176 2.37 8.19 10.73
C SER A 176 2.80 6.72 10.83
N HIS A 177 3.47 6.33 11.91
CA HIS A 177 3.86 4.95 12.22
C HIS A 177 3.48 4.45 13.62
N ASP A 178 2.84 5.30 14.42
CA ASP A 178 2.42 4.95 15.78
C ASP A 178 1.07 4.23 15.82
N LEU A 179 0.83 3.57 16.95
CA LEU A 179 -0.44 2.92 17.27
C LEU A 179 -1.22 3.72 18.32
N PRO A 180 -2.56 3.71 18.27
CA PRO A 180 -3.40 3.00 17.30
C PRO A 180 -3.39 3.65 15.90
N LEU A 181 -3.58 2.85 14.86
CA LEU A 181 -3.76 3.41 13.52
C LEU A 181 -5.08 4.18 13.42
N SER A 182 -5.12 5.16 12.51
CA SER A 182 -6.36 5.87 12.19
C SER A 182 -7.47 4.91 11.76
N ASP A 183 -8.68 5.17 12.26
CA ASP A 183 -9.92 4.43 12.01
C ASP A 183 -10.35 4.39 10.52
N VAL A 184 -9.82 5.29 9.68
CA VAL A 184 -10.09 5.28 8.23
C VAL A 184 -9.22 4.28 7.46
N VAL A 185 -8.26 3.62 8.12
CA VAL A 185 -7.44 2.58 7.47
C VAL A 185 -8.24 1.29 7.40
N ILE A 186 -8.38 0.74 6.20
CA ILE A 186 -9.15 -0.48 5.95
C ILE A 186 -8.25 -1.73 6.02
N PRO A 187 -8.82 -2.90 6.36
CA PRO A 187 -8.12 -4.18 6.33
C PRO A 187 -7.51 -4.52 4.96
N ALA A 188 -6.44 -5.30 4.96
CA ALA A 188 -5.82 -5.83 3.76
C ALA A 188 -6.44 -7.17 3.36
N ARG A 189 -6.96 -7.24 2.14
CA ARG A 189 -7.64 -8.41 1.61
C ARG A 189 -6.68 -9.42 1.00
N THR A 190 -6.91 -10.68 1.34
CA THR A 190 -6.41 -11.87 0.65
C THR A 190 -7.59 -12.79 0.33
N ARG A 191 -7.50 -13.58 -0.72
CA ARG A 191 -8.54 -14.51 -1.14
C ARG A 191 -7.95 -15.88 -1.41
N ARG A 192 -8.69 -16.93 -1.04
CA ARG A 192 -8.41 -18.29 -1.47
C ARG A 192 -9.24 -18.62 -2.70
N VAL A 193 -8.58 -19.15 -3.73
CA VAL A 193 -9.19 -19.48 -5.02
C VAL A 193 -9.02 -20.96 -5.36
N ASP A 194 -9.97 -21.49 -6.12
CA ASP A 194 -9.90 -22.84 -6.70
C ASP A 194 -9.22 -22.84 -8.09
N ALA A 195 -9.08 -24.05 -8.67
CA ALA A 195 -8.50 -24.27 -9.99
C ALA A 195 -9.31 -23.66 -11.15
N ALA A 196 -10.57 -23.28 -10.94
CA ALA A 196 -11.40 -22.58 -11.92
C ALA A 196 -11.34 -21.05 -11.75
N GLY A 197 -10.60 -20.55 -10.75
CA GLY A 197 -10.53 -19.12 -10.40
C GLY A 197 -11.72 -18.65 -9.56
N GLY A 198 -12.55 -19.57 -9.05
CA GLY A 198 -13.61 -19.27 -8.10
C GLY A 198 -13.05 -18.87 -6.74
N VAL A 199 -13.58 -17.79 -6.15
CA VAL A 199 -13.21 -17.36 -4.80
C VAL A 199 -13.93 -18.24 -3.78
N ILE A 200 -13.17 -19.04 -3.04
CA ILE A 200 -13.68 -19.93 -1.98
C ILE A 200 -13.92 -19.15 -0.69
N SER A 201 -12.97 -18.29 -0.33
CA SER A 201 -13.03 -17.50 0.90
C SER A 201 -12.22 -16.21 0.77
N THR A 202 -12.61 -15.21 1.56
CA THR A 202 -11.92 -13.92 1.66
C THR A 202 -11.45 -13.74 3.09
N PHE A 203 -10.17 -13.41 3.25
CA PHE A 203 -9.52 -13.10 4.51
C PHE A 203 -9.19 -11.61 4.55
N LEU A 204 -9.46 -10.99 5.68
CA LEU A 204 -9.15 -9.58 5.91
C LEU A 204 -8.14 -9.53 7.06
N LEU A 205 -6.89 -9.21 6.74
CA LEU A 205 -5.90 -8.88 7.77
C LEU A 205 -6.24 -7.49 8.30
N PRO A 206 -6.50 -7.35 9.61
CA PRO A 206 -6.77 -6.05 10.21
C PRO A 206 -5.65 -5.02 9.94
N PRO A 207 -5.98 -3.71 9.97
CA PRO A 207 -5.06 -2.64 9.56
C PRO A 207 -3.69 -2.65 10.24
N GLU A 208 -3.63 -2.78 11.57
CA GLU A 208 -2.39 -2.73 12.34
C GLU A 208 -1.57 -3.98 12.06
N THR A 209 -2.19 -5.16 12.18
CA THR A 209 -1.61 -6.47 11.85
C THR A 209 -1.01 -6.47 10.45
N SER A 210 -1.74 -5.94 9.46
CA SER A 210 -1.28 -5.88 8.07
C SER A 210 0.02 -5.09 7.90
N ALA A 211 0.18 -4.00 8.64
CA ALA A 211 1.40 -3.19 8.63
C ALA A 211 2.55 -3.90 9.36
N CYS A 212 2.30 -4.44 10.55
CA CYS A 212 3.32 -5.07 11.40
C CYS A 212 3.89 -6.35 10.77
N VAL A 213 3.04 -7.25 10.30
CA VAL A 213 3.48 -8.51 9.68
C VAL A 213 4.00 -8.31 8.25
N GLY A 214 4.05 -7.07 7.78
CA GLY A 214 4.85 -6.68 6.62
C GLY A 214 6.35 -6.85 6.85
N CYS A 215 6.81 -6.75 8.11
CA CYS A 215 8.18 -7.04 8.51
C CYS A 215 8.27 -8.24 9.46
N HIS A 216 7.33 -8.36 10.40
CA HIS A 216 7.26 -9.45 11.38
C HIS A 216 6.45 -10.63 10.83
N ASP A 217 7.05 -11.39 9.93
CA ASP A 217 6.36 -12.38 9.12
C ASP A 217 6.55 -13.83 9.58
N SER A 218 7.12 -14.02 10.77
CA SER A 218 7.25 -15.34 11.38
C SER A 218 5.88 -15.92 11.79
N PRO A 219 5.71 -17.25 11.81
CA PRO A 219 4.47 -17.87 12.27
C PRO A 219 4.07 -17.45 13.70
N ALA A 220 5.05 -17.22 14.58
CA ALA A 220 4.80 -16.74 15.93
C ALA A 220 4.24 -15.31 15.96
N SER A 221 4.69 -14.44 15.04
CA SER A 221 4.19 -13.07 14.91
C SER A 221 2.74 -13.06 14.45
N PHE A 222 2.39 -13.91 13.46
CA PHE A 222 1.00 -14.08 13.03
C PHE A 222 0.10 -14.61 14.15
N ALA A 223 0.55 -15.63 14.89
CA ALA A 223 -0.20 -16.16 16.03
C ALA A 223 -0.39 -15.11 17.14
N HIS A 224 0.64 -14.32 17.44
CA HIS A 224 0.54 -13.22 18.39
C HIS A 224 -0.53 -12.21 17.96
N ALA A 225 -0.46 -11.73 16.71
CA ALA A 225 -1.43 -10.78 16.17
C ALA A 225 -2.87 -11.33 16.19
N GLU A 226 -3.06 -12.61 15.86
CA GLU A 226 -4.36 -13.28 15.93
C GLU A 226 -4.91 -13.28 17.36
N THR A 227 -4.08 -13.60 18.36
CA THR A 227 -4.52 -13.60 19.78
C THR A 227 -4.82 -12.20 20.33
N MET A 228 -4.27 -11.15 19.71
CA MET A 228 -4.50 -9.75 20.05
C MET A 228 -5.62 -9.10 19.23
N THR A 229 -6.31 -9.89 18.40
CA THR A 229 -7.42 -9.44 17.57
C THR A 229 -8.71 -10.09 18.05
N ALA A 230 -9.68 -9.28 18.47
CA ALA A 230 -11.00 -9.79 18.82
C ALA A 230 -11.72 -10.32 17.57
N ALA A 231 -12.65 -11.27 17.74
CA ALA A 231 -13.44 -11.82 16.63
C ALA A 231 -14.22 -10.76 15.83
N MET A 232 -14.49 -9.60 16.42
CA MET A 232 -15.09 -8.44 15.75
C MET A 232 -14.12 -7.64 14.87
N GLY A 233 -12.85 -8.05 14.77
CA GLY A 233 -11.79 -7.40 14.01
C GLY A 233 -11.09 -6.24 14.75
N ALA A 234 -11.44 -5.98 16.00
CA ALA A 234 -10.79 -4.95 16.81
C ALA A 234 -9.42 -5.43 17.31
N GLU A 235 -8.40 -4.62 17.08
CA GLU A 235 -7.02 -4.90 17.46
C GLU A 235 -6.68 -4.27 18.81
N ALA A 236 -5.96 -5.01 19.66
CA ALA A 236 -5.52 -4.55 20.98
C ALA A 236 -4.04 -4.17 21.02
N CYS A 237 -3.37 -4.05 19.85
CA CYS A 237 -1.92 -3.86 19.73
C CYS A 237 -1.45 -2.62 20.51
N ALA A 238 -2.19 -1.51 20.39
CA ALA A 238 -1.92 -0.25 21.07
C ALA A 238 -1.86 -0.36 22.61
N THR A 239 -2.42 -1.41 23.21
CA THR A 239 -2.32 -1.65 24.67
C THR A 239 -0.87 -1.81 25.13
N CYS A 240 -0.01 -2.39 24.27
CA CYS A 240 1.39 -2.65 24.57
C CYS A 240 2.34 -1.87 23.65
N HIS A 241 1.93 -1.63 22.40
CA HIS A 241 2.75 -1.07 21.34
C HIS A 241 2.43 0.40 21.01
N ALA A 242 1.52 1.06 21.73
CA ALA A 242 1.36 2.50 21.58
C ALA A 242 2.56 3.27 22.13
N SER A 243 2.78 4.47 21.58
CA SER A 243 3.82 5.39 22.06
C SER A 243 3.71 5.66 23.56
N GLY A 244 4.84 5.62 24.25
CA GLY A 244 4.98 5.75 25.71
C GLY A 244 4.70 4.47 26.50
N SER A 245 4.37 3.36 25.85
CA SER A 245 4.19 2.06 26.49
C SER A 245 5.52 1.33 26.69
N ALA A 246 5.58 0.39 27.63
CA ALA A 246 6.80 -0.39 27.89
C ALA A 246 7.32 -1.20 26.68
N PHE A 247 6.44 -1.47 25.70
CA PHE A 247 6.78 -2.12 24.44
C PHE A 247 6.33 -1.28 23.24
N GLY A 248 6.29 0.05 23.40
CA GLY A 248 5.98 1.00 22.33
C GLY A 248 6.83 0.77 21.08
N VAL A 249 6.32 1.11 19.90
CA VAL A 249 7.02 0.93 18.63
C VAL A 249 8.41 1.57 18.68
N GLU A 250 8.50 2.76 19.25
CA GLU A 250 9.72 3.55 19.44
C GLU A 250 10.73 2.88 20.39
N GLU A 251 10.25 2.13 21.38
CA GLU A 251 11.09 1.45 22.37
C GLU A 251 11.67 0.15 21.81
N VAL A 252 10.84 -0.66 21.15
CA VAL A 252 11.27 -1.98 20.63
C VAL A 252 12.06 -1.87 19.32
N HIS A 253 11.86 -0.79 18.57
CA HIS A 253 12.66 -0.45 17.40
C HIS A 253 13.74 0.61 17.70
N ALA A 254 13.95 0.92 18.99
CA ALA A 254 14.94 1.90 19.41
C ALA A 254 16.34 1.57 18.88
N ARG A 255 17.12 2.63 18.74
CA ARG A 255 18.48 2.63 18.21
C ARG A 255 19.46 3.23 19.20
N PRO A 256 19.58 2.68 20.41
CA PRO A 256 20.45 3.24 21.44
C PRO A 256 21.90 3.36 20.96
N GLU A 257 22.35 2.50 20.05
CA GLU A 257 23.67 2.52 19.43
C GLU A 257 23.92 3.65 18.41
N TYR A 258 22.86 4.35 17.97
CA TYR A 258 22.93 5.49 17.06
C TYR A 258 22.63 6.84 17.72
N ALA A 259 22.08 6.85 18.94
CA ALA A 259 21.81 8.08 19.71
C ALA A 259 23.07 8.92 20.03
N PHE A 260 24.26 8.32 19.89
CA PHE A 260 25.55 8.94 20.19
C PHE A 260 26.47 9.11 18.97
N ARG A 261 25.96 8.94 17.75
CA ARG A 261 26.76 9.22 16.54
C ARG A 261 26.54 10.68 16.10
N PRO A 262 27.62 11.49 16.02
CA PRO A 262 27.53 12.90 15.64
C PRO A 262 27.08 13.12 14.20
#